data_AF-A0A453I9L5-F1
#
_entry.id   AF-A0A453I9L5-F1
#
_cell.length_a   1.000
_cell.length_b   1.000
_cell.length_c   1.000
_cell.angle_alpha   90.00
_cell.angle_beta   90.00
_cell.angle_gamma   90.00
#
_symmetry.space_group_name_H-M   'P 1'
#
loop_
_entity.id
_entity.type
_entity.pdbx_description
1 polymer ?
#
loop_
_entity_poly.entity_id
_entity_poly.type
_entity_poly.pdbx_seq_one_letter_code
_entity_poly.pdbx_strand_id
1 'polypeptide(L)'
;MATPLKGVEGTRVSLSGSTRKRRKHYLYLVFDDWAYGYSIRRINLFPDSRRRKQTAFSARADVQCLPPALFRLEAAHGSLEYFASAFGTRILAMHTRDPGGKRLLAGTFVPMLDVSSLSMTFCPGQEYPINPIYLSAGNKLFCLSEASFEMLQWEPLCPPPLGRRRKKEWSWQRLEDPPFRKYMVTSYAVDVNPEACTFLVSTKYGTFSYHTARNRWSQVGSWVLPFDGRGHFNTHLVAFVGLSKHKHTLGQLYSCQFNAGGDPTIKLGKEKLFSQDPTERHVGATLVYLGPVYMEQDFTGRTKFCLVECVAIEGDGAGQELKEERDVSRSGYSADQEVKVEADVADQEVKEEADVAGQGLQEGRDVSQSGYSADQELKEEADVADQSAVQEFNEQRDAWPPGCSLYRLTTFSLSYDNKGDLTTANSHRVQYYKVPEAITKSYLVEDPVAFCM
;
A
#
# COMPACT_ATOMS: atom_id res chain seq x y z
N MET A 1 16.55 -52.19 60.54
CA MET A 1 15.09 -52.38 60.42
C MET A 1 14.51 -51.06 59.93
N ALA A 2 14.18 -50.99 58.64
CA ALA A 2 12.82 -51.21 58.10
C ALA A 2 12.10 -49.86 57.99
N THR A 3 11.50 -49.39 56.90
CA THR A 3 11.33 -49.80 55.50
C THR A 3 10.73 -48.56 54.79
N PRO A 4 10.88 -48.37 53.48
CA PRO A 4 10.31 -47.24 52.75
C PRO A 4 8.82 -47.49 52.41
N LEU A 5 7.99 -46.45 52.45
CA LEU A 5 6.59 -46.55 52.00
C LEU A 5 6.43 -45.98 50.59
N LYS A 6 6.01 -46.89 49.69
CA LYS A 6 5.24 -46.79 48.43
C LYS A 6 4.74 -45.37 48.09
N GLY A 7 4.92 -44.84 46.88
CA GLY A 7 4.58 -45.49 45.61
C GLY A 7 3.09 -45.30 45.31
N VAL A 8 2.73 -44.16 44.70
CA VAL A 8 1.43 -43.96 44.04
C VAL A 8 1.71 -43.47 42.62
N GLU A 9 1.48 -44.36 41.66
CA GLU A 9 1.40 -44.07 40.23
C GLU A 9 0.08 -43.39 39.87
N GLY A 10 0.11 -42.61 38.78
CA GLY A 10 -1.06 -42.20 37.99
C GLY A 10 -1.68 -40.89 38.46
N THR A 11 -1.48 -39.76 37.78
CA THR A 11 -2.03 -39.56 36.44
C THR A 11 -1.17 -38.52 35.71
N ARG A 12 -0.43 -38.95 34.68
CA ARG A 12 0.13 -38.02 33.70
C ARG A 12 -1.04 -37.43 32.92
N VAL A 13 -1.49 -36.24 33.32
CA VAL A 13 -2.24 -35.38 32.41
C VAL A 13 -1.26 -34.97 31.32
N SER A 14 -1.31 -35.67 30.19
CA SER A 14 -0.66 -35.23 28.97
C SER A 14 -1.29 -33.89 28.59
N LEU A 15 -0.62 -32.80 28.98
CA LEU A 15 -0.83 -31.49 28.37
C LEU A 15 -0.47 -31.67 26.90
N SER A 16 -1.49 -31.97 26.09
CA SER A 16 -1.39 -31.95 24.64
C SER A 16 -0.80 -30.59 24.28
N GLY A 17 0.43 -30.59 23.77
CA GLY A 17 1.08 -29.38 23.30
C GLY A 17 0.14 -28.71 22.31
N SER A 18 -0.48 -27.61 22.76
CA SER A 18 -1.16 -26.68 21.87
C SER A 18 -0.10 -26.19 20.90
N THR A 19 -0.08 -26.79 19.72
CA THR A 19 0.69 -26.28 18.59
C THR A 19 0.15 -24.88 18.34
N ARG A 20 0.86 -23.86 18.86
CA ARG A 20 0.58 -22.46 18.55
C ARG A 20 0.53 -22.37 17.03
N LYS A 21 -0.67 -22.25 16.47
CA LYS A 21 -0.87 -22.07 15.03
C LYS A 21 0.05 -20.93 14.59
N ARG A 22 0.97 -21.23 13.67
CA ARG A 22 1.87 -20.24 13.06
C ARG A 22 1.03 -19.02 12.67
N ARG A 23 1.26 -17.87 13.31
CA ARG A 23 0.73 -16.60 12.79
C ARG A 23 1.47 -16.36 11.49
N LYS A 24 0.79 -16.57 10.37
CA LYS A 24 1.33 -16.30 9.05
C LYS A 24 1.28 -14.78 8.86
N HIS A 25 2.44 -14.16 8.69
CA HIS A 25 2.53 -12.74 8.36
C HIS A 25 2.36 -12.59 6.86
N TYR A 26 1.24 -11.99 6.45
CA TYR A 26 0.94 -11.75 5.05
C TYR A 26 1.18 -10.29 4.70
N LEU A 27 1.81 -10.10 3.54
CA LEU A 27 1.90 -8.81 2.90
C LEU A 27 0.79 -8.72 1.84
N TYR A 28 0.04 -7.64 1.87
CA TYR A 28 -1.00 -7.33 0.89
C TYR A 28 -0.49 -6.21 0.02
N LEU A 29 -0.33 -6.47 -1.27
CA LEU A 29 0.09 -5.49 -2.26
C LEU A 29 -1.11 -5.08 -3.10
N VAL A 30 -1.24 -3.79 -3.33
CA VAL A 30 -2.20 -3.24 -4.29
C VAL A 30 -1.48 -3.04 -5.62
N PHE A 31 -2.16 -3.32 -6.73
CA PHE A 31 -1.69 -3.06 -8.09
C PHE A 31 -2.83 -2.47 -8.90
N ASP A 32 -2.54 -1.66 -9.91
CA ASP A 32 -3.54 -1.13 -10.85
C ASP A 32 -3.60 -1.95 -12.16
N ASP A 33 -3.33 -3.24 -12.04
CA ASP A 33 -3.11 -4.20 -13.13
C ASP A 33 -4.39 -4.77 -13.76
N TRP A 34 -5.53 -4.13 -13.51
CA TRP A 34 -6.82 -4.57 -14.01
C TRP A 34 -7.44 -3.47 -14.86
N ALA A 35 -8.02 -3.82 -16.02
CA ALA A 35 -8.53 -2.84 -16.99
C ALA A 35 -9.58 -1.84 -16.43
N TYR A 36 -10.19 -2.17 -15.29
CA TYR A 36 -11.21 -1.34 -14.64
C TYR A 36 -10.74 -0.77 -13.28
N GLY A 37 -9.49 -1.01 -12.87
CA GLY A 37 -8.94 -0.46 -11.63
C GLY A 37 -7.86 -1.34 -11.00
N TYR A 38 -8.09 -1.76 -9.76
CA TYR A 38 -7.03 -2.30 -8.90
C TYR A 38 -7.23 -3.77 -8.55
N SER A 39 -6.13 -4.48 -8.28
CA SER A 39 -6.13 -5.77 -7.62
C SER A 39 -5.35 -5.74 -6.30
N ILE A 40 -5.81 -6.54 -5.32
CA ILE A 40 -5.11 -6.76 -4.07
C ILE A 40 -4.58 -8.20 -4.07
N ARG A 41 -3.27 -8.37 -3.88
CA ARG A 41 -2.58 -9.67 -3.92
C ARG A 41 -1.93 -9.97 -2.58
N ARG A 42 -2.12 -11.20 -2.08
CA ARG A 42 -1.63 -11.65 -0.77
C ARG A 42 -0.36 -12.49 -0.92
N ILE A 43 0.74 -12.03 -0.34
CA ILE A 43 2.05 -12.68 -0.34
C ILE A 43 2.38 -13.23 1.04
N ASN A 44 2.86 -14.47 1.11
CA ASN A 44 3.43 -15.04 2.33
C ASN A 44 4.93 -14.73 2.39
N LEU A 45 5.35 -13.92 3.37
CA LEU A 45 6.76 -13.55 3.58
C LEU A 45 7.59 -14.71 4.17
N PHE A 46 6.93 -15.66 4.83
CA PHE A 46 7.56 -16.80 5.50
C PHE A 46 6.93 -18.14 5.06
N PRO A 47 7.10 -18.56 3.79
CA PRO A 47 6.70 -19.90 3.37
C PRO A 47 7.46 -20.98 4.14
N ASP A 48 6.78 -22.07 4.45
CA ASP A 48 7.37 -23.24 5.10
C ASP A 48 8.60 -23.71 4.31
N SER A 49 9.67 -23.99 5.04
CA SER A 49 11.07 -24.16 4.61
C SER A 49 11.37 -25.31 3.65
N ARG A 50 10.39 -25.83 2.92
CA ARG A 50 10.60 -26.82 1.84
C ARG A 50 10.97 -26.18 0.50
N ARG A 51 10.92 -24.84 0.38
CA ARG A 51 11.40 -24.11 -0.80
C ARG A 51 12.68 -23.33 -0.47
N ARG A 52 13.67 -23.48 -1.37
CA ARG A 52 15.06 -22.98 -1.34
C ARG A 52 15.21 -21.63 -0.62
N LYS A 53 16.18 -21.52 0.29
CA LYS A 53 16.61 -20.24 0.89
C LYS A 53 17.22 -19.39 -0.23
N GLN A 54 16.49 -18.39 -0.71
CA GLN A 54 17.02 -17.37 -1.60
C GLN A 54 17.87 -16.41 -0.76
N THR A 55 19.16 -16.33 -1.06
CA THR A 55 20.11 -15.39 -0.44
C THR A 55 20.03 -14.05 -1.18
N ALA A 56 20.71 -13.02 -0.67
CA ALA A 56 20.82 -11.70 -1.32
C ALA A 56 21.42 -11.73 -2.75
N PHE A 57 21.84 -12.91 -3.23
CA PHE A 57 22.41 -13.18 -4.54
C PHE A 57 21.61 -14.22 -5.37
N SER A 58 20.32 -14.43 -5.06
CA SER A 58 19.50 -15.38 -5.85
C SER A 58 19.45 -14.95 -7.32
N ALA A 59 19.79 -15.87 -8.21
CA ALA A 59 19.89 -15.63 -9.66
C ALA A 59 18.52 -15.29 -10.29
N ARG A 60 18.54 -14.66 -11.47
CA ARG A 60 17.35 -14.28 -12.29
C ARG A 60 16.31 -15.41 -12.49
N ALA A 61 16.70 -16.69 -12.34
CA ALA A 61 15.84 -17.86 -12.43
C ALA A 61 14.90 -18.09 -11.21
N ASP A 62 15.02 -17.28 -10.16
CA ASP A 62 14.29 -17.40 -8.89
C ASP A 62 13.11 -16.40 -8.73
N VAL A 63 12.82 -15.61 -9.78
CA VAL A 63 11.72 -14.63 -9.80
C VAL A 63 10.38 -15.34 -9.77
N GLN A 64 9.55 -14.97 -8.81
CA GLN A 64 8.24 -15.58 -8.61
C GLN A 64 7.16 -14.83 -9.38
N CYS A 65 6.18 -15.56 -9.92
CA CYS A 65 4.93 -14.93 -10.32
C CYS A 65 4.16 -14.48 -9.08
N LEU A 66 3.49 -13.34 -9.18
CA LEU A 66 2.60 -12.91 -8.11
C LEU A 66 1.45 -13.91 -7.93
N PRO A 67 1.00 -14.14 -6.69
CA PRO A 67 -0.22 -14.87 -6.43
C PRO A 67 -1.43 -14.26 -7.16
N PRO A 68 -2.48 -15.05 -7.44
CA PRO A 68 -3.72 -14.52 -8.00
C PRO A 68 -4.29 -13.37 -7.16
N ALA A 69 -5.03 -12.46 -7.83
CA ALA A 69 -5.75 -11.39 -7.17
C ALA A 69 -6.73 -11.97 -6.13
N LEU A 70 -6.60 -11.53 -4.88
CA LEU A 70 -7.52 -11.85 -3.80
C LEU A 70 -8.82 -11.06 -3.94
N PHE A 71 -8.71 -9.81 -4.39
CA PHE A 71 -9.81 -8.88 -4.56
C PHE A 71 -9.52 -7.97 -5.74
N ARG A 72 -10.56 -7.51 -6.43
CA ARG A 72 -10.48 -6.49 -7.47
C ARG A 72 -11.45 -5.37 -7.17
N LEU A 73 -11.02 -4.14 -7.40
CA LEU A 73 -11.79 -2.94 -7.19
C LEU A 73 -11.86 -2.15 -8.48
N GLU A 74 -13.06 -1.78 -8.88
CA GLU A 74 -13.27 -0.85 -9.98
C GLU A 74 -13.11 0.58 -9.47
N ALA A 75 -12.14 1.31 -10.03
CA ALA A 75 -11.84 2.70 -9.72
C ALA A 75 -10.87 3.29 -10.74
N ALA A 76 -10.82 4.62 -10.83
CA ALA A 76 -9.87 5.31 -11.69
C ALA A 76 -8.41 5.01 -11.29
N HIS A 77 -7.56 4.79 -12.29
CA HIS A 77 -6.13 4.58 -12.13
C HIS A 77 -5.41 5.85 -11.65
N GLY A 78 -4.23 5.69 -11.05
CA GLY A 78 -3.38 6.81 -10.60
C GLY A 78 -3.88 7.51 -9.33
N SER A 79 -4.54 6.77 -8.43
CA SER A 79 -5.11 7.30 -7.19
C SER A 79 -4.90 6.34 -6.02
N LEU A 80 -3.66 5.87 -5.84
CA LEU A 80 -3.31 4.86 -4.84
C LEU A 80 -3.45 5.35 -3.40
N GLU A 81 -3.36 6.66 -3.19
CA GLU A 81 -3.48 7.31 -1.89
C GLU A 81 -4.82 7.05 -1.20
N TYR A 82 -5.86 6.63 -1.95
CA TYR A 82 -7.17 6.29 -1.40
C TYR A 82 -7.26 4.87 -0.82
N PHE A 83 -6.20 4.05 -0.92
CA PHE A 83 -6.14 2.80 -0.17
C PHE A 83 -5.62 3.04 1.24
N ALA A 84 -6.35 2.52 2.22
CA ALA A 84 -5.97 2.61 3.63
C ALA A 84 -5.99 1.25 4.29
N SER A 85 -4.96 0.93 5.06
CA SER A 85 -5.10 -0.07 6.12
C SER A 85 -5.99 0.54 7.19
N ALA A 86 -7.10 -0.11 7.49
CA ALA A 86 -7.86 0.14 8.69
C ALA A 86 -7.31 -0.66 9.86
N PHE A 87 -8.01 -0.55 10.96
CA PHE A 87 -7.86 -1.35 12.14
C PHE A 87 -8.11 -2.85 11.90
N GLY A 88 -7.35 -3.67 12.62
CA GLY A 88 -7.43 -5.11 12.56
C GLY A 88 -6.92 -5.65 11.22
N THR A 89 -7.80 -6.33 10.50
CA THR A 89 -7.49 -7.06 9.26
C THR A 89 -8.24 -6.47 8.07
N ARG A 90 -8.43 -5.15 8.04
CA ARG A 90 -9.28 -4.50 7.05
C ARG A 90 -8.51 -3.54 6.15
N ILE A 91 -8.83 -3.58 4.86
CA ILE A 91 -8.38 -2.61 3.85
C ILE A 91 -9.59 -1.82 3.37
N LEU A 92 -9.52 -0.50 3.41
CA LEU A 92 -10.52 0.38 2.81
C LEU A 92 -10.00 0.86 1.47
N ALA A 93 -10.92 1.04 0.52
CA ALA A 93 -10.64 1.74 -0.72
C ALA A 93 -11.58 2.93 -0.85
N MET A 94 -11.03 4.12 -0.63
CA MET A 94 -11.73 5.39 -0.50
C MET A 94 -11.92 6.13 -1.83
N HIS A 95 -11.83 5.42 -2.95
CA HIS A 95 -11.91 6.01 -4.28
C HIS A 95 -13.28 6.63 -4.50
N THR A 96 -13.31 7.74 -5.22
CA THR A 96 -14.57 8.27 -5.73
C THR A 96 -15.18 7.28 -6.72
N ARG A 97 -16.50 7.12 -6.67
CA ARG A 97 -17.25 6.37 -7.69
C ARG A 97 -17.57 7.22 -8.91
N ASP A 98 -17.14 8.48 -8.94
CA ASP A 98 -17.34 9.38 -10.07
C ASP A 98 -16.02 9.53 -10.84
N PRO A 99 -15.89 8.93 -12.04
CA PRO A 99 -14.73 9.07 -12.91
C PRO A 99 -14.49 10.52 -13.36
N GLY A 100 -15.50 11.39 -13.29
CA GLY A 100 -15.43 12.78 -13.76
C GLY A 100 -15.07 13.81 -12.70
N GLY A 101 -14.88 13.42 -11.44
CA GLY A 101 -14.54 14.33 -10.33
C GLY A 101 -15.58 15.42 -10.04
N LYS A 102 -16.81 15.33 -10.59
CA LYS A 102 -17.84 16.38 -10.54
C LYS A 102 -18.91 16.16 -9.49
N ARG A 103 -18.95 15.00 -8.83
CA ARG A 103 -19.97 14.67 -7.83
C ARG A 103 -19.39 14.62 -6.42
N LEU A 104 -19.59 15.73 -5.71
CA LEU A 104 -19.44 15.93 -4.26
C LEU A 104 -20.48 15.14 -3.45
N LEU A 105 -20.70 13.86 -3.76
CA LEU A 105 -21.71 13.08 -3.03
C LEU A 105 -21.13 12.58 -1.71
N ALA A 106 -21.11 13.48 -0.72
CA ALA A 106 -21.20 13.12 0.68
C ALA A 106 -22.30 12.05 0.85
N GLY A 107 -22.00 10.97 1.59
CA GLY A 107 -22.96 9.87 1.84
C GLY A 107 -22.88 8.68 0.87
N THR A 108 -21.90 8.62 -0.03
CA THR A 108 -21.60 7.35 -0.74
C THR A 108 -20.96 6.35 0.21
N PHE A 109 -21.10 5.05 -0.06
CA PHE A 109 -20.45 4.00 0.74
C PHE A 109 -19.17 3.50 0.08
N VAL A 110 -18.10 3.36 0.86
CA VAL A 110 -16.81 2.84 0.40
C VAL A 110 -16.61 1.39 0.84
N PRO A 111 -16.07 0.53 -0.05
CA PRO A 111 -15.84 -0.87 0.27
C PRO A 111 -14.72 -1.03 1.30
N MET A 112 -14.95 -1.95 2.23
CA MET A 112 -14.01 -2.35 3.26
C MET A 112 -13.87 -3.88 3.23
N LEU A 113 -12.71 -4.35 2.80
CA LEU A 113 -12.36 -5.77 2.70
C LEU A 113 -11.71 -6.23 4.01
N ASP A 114 -12.30 -7.21 4.67
CA ASP A 114 -11.66 -7.94 5.76
C ASP A 114 -10.88 -9.13 5.21
N VAL A 115 -9.55 -9.04 5.21
CA VAL A 115 -8.65 -10.06 4.64
C VAL A 115 -8.58 -11.34 5.48
N SER A 116 -9.03 -11.31 6.74
CA SER A 116 -9.04 -12.48 7.61
C SER A 116 -10.22 -13.41 7.34
N SER A 117 -11.40 -12.83 7.10
CA SER A 117 -12.64 -13.53 6.81
C SER A 117 -12.96 -13.59 5.32
N LEU A 118 -12.22 -12.84 4.49
CA LEU A 118 -12.51 -12.59 3.08
C LEU A 118 -13.93 -12.06 2.87
N SER A 119 -14.43 -11.28 3.84
CA SER A 119 -15.73 -10.63 3.76
C SER A 119 -15.59 -9.18 3.32
N MET A 120 -16.60 -8.71 2.59
CA MET A 120 -16.72 -7.33 2.19
C MET A 120 -17.83 -6.65 3.00
N THR A 121 -17.52 -5.48 3.51
CA THR A 121 -18.45 -4.60 4.21
C THR A 121 -18.36 -3.19 3.64
N PHE A 122 -19.20 -2.29 4.13
CA PHE A 122 -19.27 -0.92 3.66
C PHE A 122 -19.19 0.04 4.85
N CYS A 123 -18.53 1.17 4.63
CA CYS A 123 -18.46 2.28 5.57
C CYS A 123 -18.86 3.57 4.85
N PRO A 124 -19.28 4.62 5.56
CA PRO A 124 -19.55 5.91 4.95
C PRO A 124 -18.27 6.40 4.27
N GLY A 125 -18.43 6.84 3.03
CA GLY A 125 -17.42 7.58 2.30
C GLY A 125 -17.23 8.96 2.90
N GLN A 126 -16.07 9.53 2.61
CA GLN A 126 -15.72 10.87 3.00
C GLN A 126 -16.00 11.81 1.81
N GLU A 127 -16.35 13.06 2.10
CA GLU A 127 -16.53 14.07 1.07
C GLU A 127 -15.15 14.44 0.50
N TYR A 128 -14.80 13.80 -0.62
CA TYR A 128 -13.56 13.95 -1.40
C TYR A 128 -12.33 14.39 -0.59
N PRO A 129 -11.66 13.48 0.13
CA PRO A 129 -10.45 13.86 0.84
C PRO A 129 -9.36 14.15 -0.20
N ILE A 130 -8.98 15.42 -0.34
CA ILE A 130 -7.94 15.83 -1.30
C ILE A 130 -6.58 15.41 -0.72
N ASN A 131 -5.86 14.54 -1.45
CA ASN A 131 -4.53 14.01 -1.13
C ASN A 131 -4.43 13.47 0.33
N PRO A 132 -5.19 12.46 0.74
CA PRO A 132 -5.26 12.04 2.13
C PRO A 132 -3.98 11.37 2.64
N ILE A 133 -3.75 11.51 3.95
CA ILE A 133 -2.87 10.65 4.74
C ILE A 133 -3.72 9.88 5.73
N TYR A 134 -3.72 8.56 5.60
CA TYR A 134 -4.43 7.66 6.50
C TYR A 134 -3.53 7.14 7.62
N LEU A 135 -4.01 7.28 8.86
CA LEU A 135 -3.30 6.85 10.07
C LEU A 135 -4.19 5.85 10.83
N SER A 136 -3.75 4.58 10.88
CA SER A 136 -4.44 3.53 11.62
C SER A 136 -3.98 3.49 13.07
N ALA A 137 -4.92 3.50 14.02
CA ALA A 137 -4.62 3.51 15.45
C ALA A 137 -5.61 2.63 16.22
N GLY A 138 -5.18 1.44 16.63
CA GLY A 138 -6.05 0.49 17.32
C GLY A 138 -7.26 0.10 16.46
N ASN A 139 -8.47 0.50 16.90
CA ASN A 139 -9.75 0.28 16.22
C ASN A 139 -10.32 1.52 15.48
N LYS A 140 -9.46 2.50 15.19
CA LYS A 140 -9.84 3.77 14.58
C LYS A 140 -8.96 4.04 13.36
N LEU A 141 -9.53 4.71 12.37
CA LEU A 141 -8.81 5.21 11.21
C LEU A 141 -8.93 6.74 11.20
N PHE A 142 -7.81 7.43 11.10
CA PHE A 142 -7.77 8.88 10.99
C PHE A 142 -7.40 9.24 9.55
N CYS A 143 -8.02 10.29 9.04
CA CYS A 143 -7.74 10.86 7.73
C CYS A 143 -7.32 12.31 7.91
N LEU A 144 -6.08 12.61 7.53
CA LEU A 144 -5.56 13.96 7.38
C LEU A 144 -5.59 14.33 5.90
N SER A 145 -6.52 15.21 5.50
CA SER A 145 -6.65 15.72 4.13
C SER A 145 -6.31 17.21 4.07
N GLU A 146 -6.31 17.82 2.88
CA GLU A 146 -6.17 19.28 2.76
C GLU A 146 -7.33 20.06 3.42
N ALA A 147 -8.52 19.47 3.50
CA ALA A 147 -9.74 20.15 3.93
C ALA A 147 -10.11 19.90 5.41
N SER A 148 -9.69 18.77 5.96
CA SER A 148 -10.15 18.30 7.27
C SER A 148 -9.20 17.29 7.91
N PHE A 149 -9.31 17.19 9.24
CA PHE A 149 -8.81 16.06 10.01
C PHE A 149 -9.98 15.32 10.64
N GLU A 150 -10.18 14.06 10.25
CA GLU A 150 -11.37 13.28 10.60
C GLU A 150 -11.00 11.88 11.10
N MET A 151 -11.89 11.29 11.90
CA MET A 151 -11.74 9.95 12.45
C MET A 151 -12.95 9.09 12.13
N LEU A 152 -12.72 7.94 11.52
CA LEU A 152 -13.72 6.90 11.32
C LEU A 152 -13.80 6.01 12.55
N GLN A 153 -15.01 5.86 13.08
CA GLN A 153 -15.28 5.09 14.30
C GLN A 153 -16.62 4.34 14.26
N TRP A 154 -16.75 3.36 15.16
CA TRP A 154 -17.93 2.50 15.30
C TRP A 154 -18.77 2.96 16.50
N GLU A 155 -19.65 3.94 16.26
CA GLU A 155 -20.42 4.60 17.31
C GLU A 155 -21.78 3.93 17.59
N PRO A 156 -22.27 3.99 18.85
CA PRO A 156 -23.67 3.71 19.16
C PRO A 156 -24.62 4.66 18.45
N LEU A 157 -25.74 4.12 17.95
CA LEU A 157 -26.83 4.93 17.41
C LEU A 157 -27.52 5.70 18.53
N CYS A 158 -27.61 7.03 18.41
CA CYS A 158 -28.29 7.91 19.36
C CYS A 158 -29.35 8.76 18.65
N PRO A 159 -30.66 8.59 18.95
CA PRO A 159 -31.22 7.64 19.92
C PRO A 159 -31.14 6.18 19.42
N PRO A 160 -31.17 5.18 20.32
CA PRO A 160 -31.21 3.77 19.92
C PRO A 160 -32.47 3.52 19.08
N PRO A 161 -32.35 2.95 17.86
CA PRO A 161 -33.51 2.74 17.01
C PRO A 161 -34.49 1.75 17.64
N LEU A 162 -35.74 2.18 17.86
CA LEU A 162 -36.82 1.28 18.26
C LEU A 162 -37.02 0.24 17.15
N GLY A 163 -36.75 -1.04 17.45
CA GLY A 163 -37.02 -2.17 16.55
C GLY A 163 -35.93 -2.53 15.53
N ARG A 164 -34.80 -1.80 15.42
CA ARG A 164 -33.65 -2.30 14.64
C ARG A 164 -32.73 -3.17 15.52
N ARG A 165 -32.24 -4.28 14.97
CA ARG A 165 -31.25 -5.16 15.64
C ARG A 165 -29.86 -4.53 15.77
N ARG A 166 -29.52 -3.49 14.99
CA ARG A 166 -28.19 -2.86 14.99
C ARG A 166 -28.13 -1.73 16.01
N LYS A 167 -27.18 -1.82 16.95
CA LYS A 167 -26.96 -0.84 18.03
C LYS A 167 -25.84 0.16 17.71
N LYS A 168 -25.15 0.01 16.59
CA LYS A 168 -23.97 0.80 16.19
C LYS A 168 -23.89 0.98 14.68
N GLU A 169 -23.26 2.06 14.24
CA GLU A 169 -22.93 2.33 12.84
C GLU A 169 -21.54 2.97 12.68
N TRP A 170 -21.03 2.96 11.45
CA TRP A 170 -19.81 3.67 11.11
C TRP A 170 -20.12 5.16 10.90
N SER A 171 -19.33 6.05 11.50
CA SER A 171 -19.44 7.49 11.34
C SER A 171 -18.05 8.13 11.21
N TRP A 172 -17.95 9.18 10.39
CA TRP A 172 -16.81 10.09 10.38
C TRP A 172 -17.06 11.20 11.39
N GLN A 173 -16.09 11.42 12.27
CA GLN A 173 -16.09 12.52 13.23
C GLN A 173 -14.99 13.51 12.86
N ARG A 174 -15.36 14.78 12.67
CA ARG A 174 -14.38 15.87 12.51
C ARG A 174 -13.67 16.16 13.83
N LEU A 175 -12.35 16.30 13.75
CA LEU A 175 -11.46 16.56 14.88
C LEU A 175 -10.94 18.00 14.86
N GLU A 176 -10.16 18.37 15.88
CA GLU A 176 -9.42 19.64 15.89
C GLU A 176 -8.50 19.72 14.66
N ASP A 177 -8.63 20.81 13.90
CA ASP A 177 -7.82 21.02 12.71
C ASP A 177 -6.33 21.12 13.11
N PRO A 178 -5.42 20.52 12.33
CA PRO A 178 -4.00 20.57 12.60
C PRO A 178 -3.47 22.01 12.52
N PRO A 179 -2.41 22.36 13.30
CA PRO A 179 -1.79 23.68 13.27
C PRO A 179 -0.93 23.92 12.01
N PHE A 180 -1.18 23.19 10.94
CA PHE A 180 -0.46 23.22 9.67
C PHE A 180 -1.37 22.76 8.54
N ARG A 181 -0.99 23.06 7.29
CA ARG A 181 -1.68 22.56 6.10
C ARG A 181 -1.10 21.22 5.65
N LYS A 182 -1.93 20.33 5.09
CA LYS A 182 -1.50 18.98 4.71
C LYS A 182 -0.38 19.01 3.66
N TYR A 183 -0.40 19.93 2.69
CA TYR A 183 0.69 20.07 1.70
C TYR A 183 2.06 20.42 2.31
N MET A 184 2.12 20.85 3.58
CA MET A 184 3.37 21.12 4.28
C MET A 184 3.99 19.85 4.90
N VAL A 185 3.23 18.76 4.99
CA VAL A 185 3.67 17.50 5.60
C VAL A 185 4.75 16.86 4.73
N THR A 186 5.88 16.54 5.35
CA THR A 186 7.00 15.85 4.71
C THR A 186 7.07 14.39 5.14
N SER A 187 6.76 14.12 6.41
CA SER A 187 6.79 12.77 6.96
C SER A 187 5.89 12.64 8.16
N TYR A 188 5.55 11.40 8.47
CA TYR A 188 4.69 11.08 9.60
C TYR A 188 5.01 9.69 10.14
N ALA A 189 4.74 9.47 11.41
CA ALA A 189 4.88 8.17 12.03
C ALA A 189 3.78 7.96 13.07
N VAL A 190 3.45 6.70 13.32
CA VAL A 190 2.48 6.31 14.34
C VAL A 190 3.19 5.50 15.42
N ASP A 191 3.08 5.96 16.66
CA ASP A 191 3.39 5.18 17.85
C ASP A 191 2.09 4.58 18.40
N VAL A 192 1.95 3.26 18.26
CA VAL A 192 0.78 2.51 18.70
C VAL A 192 1.02 2.01 20.12
N ASN A 193 0.53 2.76 21.10
CA ASN A 193 0.45 2.33 22.50
C ASN A 193 -0.97 1.79 22.80
N PRO A 194 -1.09 0.68 23.57
CA PRO A 194 -2.37 0.09 23.96
C PRO A 194 -3.40 1.07 24.56
N GLU A 195 -2.96 2.11 25.28
CA GLU A 195 -3.86 3.06 25.95
C GLU A 195 -4.17 4.28 25.08
N ALA A 196 -3.17 4.82 24.38
CA ALA A 196 -3.32 6.01 23.54
C ALA A 196 -2.25 6.02 22.45
N CYS A 197 -2.66 6.04 21.18
CA CYS A 197 -1.73 6.22 20.08
C CYS A 197 -1.29 7.69 19.97
N THR A 198 -0.04 7.90 19.55
CA THR A 198 0.50 9.23 19.24
C THR A 198 0.90 9.27 17.78
N PHE A 199 0.38 10.25 17.04
CA PHE A 199 0.85 10.53 15.69
C PHE A 199 1.92 11.60 15.77
N LEU A 200 3.00 11.39 15.05
CA LEU A 200 3.99 12.42 14.79
C LEU A 200 3.87 12.82 13.33
N VAL A 201 3.79 14.11 13.08
CA VAL A 201 3.69 14.67 11.74
C VAL A 201 4.70 15.79 11.65
N SER A 202 5.67 15.61 10.76
CA SER A 202 6.67 16.63 10.45
C SER A 202 6.25 17.41 9.22
N THR A 203 6.44 18.71 9.33
CA THR A 203 6.28 19.67 8.24
C THR A 203 7.64 20.25 7.88
N LYS A 204 7.69 21.09 6.85
CA LYS A 204 8.89 21.88 6.50
C LYS A 204 9.40 22.79 7.65
N TYR A 205 8.57 23.06 8.66
CA TYR A 205 8.87 24.05 9.70
C TYR A 205 9.00 23.47 11.12
N GLY A 206 8.65 22.20 11.30
CA GLY A 206 8.67 21.57 12.63
C GLY A 206 7.84 20.31 12.70
N THR A 207 7.93 19.64 13.86
CA THR A 207 7.25 18.38 14.14
C THR A 207 6.18 18.57 15.19
N PHE A 208 5.00 18.02 14.90
CA PHE A 208 3.81 18.10 15.72
C PHE A 208 3.38 16.70 16.15
N SER A 209 2.83 16.60 17.35
CA SER A 209 2.20 15.39 17.85
C SER A 209 0.70 15.56 17.95
N TYR A 210 -0.03 14.48 17.64
CA TYR A 210 -1.45 14.36 17.97
C TYR A 210 -1.64 13.20 18.93
N HIS A 211 -2.17 13.51 20.11
CA HIS A 211 -2.49 12.50 21.12
C HIS A 211 -3.95 12.09 21.02
N THR A 212 -4.21 10.84 20.61
CA THR A 212 -5.57 10.32 20.39
C THR A 212 -6.45 10.28 21.65
N ALA A 213 -5.87 10.26 22.86
CA ALA A 213 -6.62 10.33 24.11
C ALA A 213 -7.06 11.75 24.48
N ARG A 214 -6.25 12.75 24.11
CA ARG A 214 -6.54 14.17 24.41
C ARG A 214 -7.28 14.85 23.27
N ASN A 215 -7.27 14.25 22.08
CA ASN A 215 -7.75 14.83 20.82
C ASN A 215 -7.16 16.22 20.54
N ARG A 216 -5.87 16.39 20.84
CA ARG A 216 -5.20 17.69 20.70
C ARG A 216 -3.86 17.58 19.98
N TRP A 217 -3.59 18.61 19.19
CA TRP A 217 -2.30 18.85 18.59
C TRP A 217 -1.37 19.61 19.55
N SER A 218 -0.09 19.28 19.48
CA SER A 218 0.98 20.01 20.16
C SER A 218 2.24 20.03 19.29
N GLN A 219 2.98 21.13 19.31
CA GLN A 219 4.29 21.17 18.68
C GLN A 219 5.31 20.44 19.58
N VAL A 220 6.04 19.49 19.01
CA VAL A 220 7.07 18.71 19.72
C VAL A 220 8.41 19.42 19.63
N GLY A 221 8.71 20.05 18.49
CA GLY A 221 9.92 20.83 18.32
C GLY A 221 10.03 21.48 16.93
N SER A 222 11.01 22.39 16.80
CA SER A 222 11.34 23.11 15.55
C SER A 222 12.31 22.31 14.67
N TRP A 223 12.22 20.98 14.73
CA TRP A 223 13.01 20.03 13.95
C TRP A 223 12.08 19.16 13.11
N VAL A 224 12.62 18.49 12.10
CA VAL A 224 11.88 17.65 11.14
C VAL A 224 12.37 16.21 11.24
N LEU A 225 11.48 15.22 11.12
CA LEU A 225 11.87 13.81 11.06
C LEU A 225 12.87 13.58 9.90
N PRO A 226 13.90 12.74 10.09
CA PRO A 226 15.00 12.59 9.13
C PRO A 226 14.66 11.70 7.92
N PHE A 227 13.42 11.22 7.83
CA PHE A 227 12.92 10.37 6.76
C PHE A 227 11.74 11.02 6.06
N ASP A 228 11.36 10.50 4.90
CA ASP A 228 10.24 10.99 4.11
C ASP A 228 9.08 10.01 4.09
N GLY A 229 7.87 10.55 3.98
CA GLY A 229 6.66 9.74 4.04
C GLY A 229 6.50 9.03 5.40
N ARG A 230 6.18 7.74 5.37
CA ARG A 230 5.77 6.97 6.55
C ARG A 230 6.98 6.37 7.30
N GLY A 231 7.11 6.73 8.56
CA GLY A 231 7.94 6.04 9.55
C GLY A 231 7.14 5.13 10.47
N HIS A 232 7.84 4.25 11.17
CA HIS A 232 7.25 3.26 12.08
C HIS A 232 7.98 3.28 13.41
N PHE A 233 7.24 3.24 14.52
CA PHE A 233 7.85 3.11 15.83
C PHE A 233 8.31 1.66 16.07
N ASN A 234 9.60 1.48 16.35
CA ASN A 234 10.18 0.20 16.72
C ASN A 234 10.32 0.13 18.24
N THR A 235 9.51 -0.70 18.88
CA THR A 235 9.51 -0.87 20.33
C THR A 235 10.81 -1.44 20.89
N HIS A 236 11.54 -2.24 20.11
CA HIS A 236 12.82 -2.82 20.55
C HIS A 236 13.95 -1.78 20.54
N LEU A 237 13.95 -0.88 19.56
CA LEU A 237 14.91 0.22 19.48
C LEU A 237 14.46 1.44 20.29
N VAL A 238 13.19 1.49 20.70
CA VAL A 238 12.52 2.67 21.26
C VAL A 238 12.78 3.89 20.36
N ALA A 239 12.57 3.73 19.05
CA ALA A 239 12.92 4.74 18.04
C ALA A 239 11.96 4.69 16.85
N PHE A 240 11.74 5.84 16.23
CA PHE A 240 11.06 5.93 14.94
C PHE A 240 12.03 5.58 13.81
N VAL A 241 11.62 4.69 12.92
CA VAL A 241 12.42 4.25 11.79
C VAL A 241 11.71 4.58 10.49
N GLY A 242 12.44 5.14 9.52
CA GLY A 242 11.90 5.45 8.20
C GLY A 242 12.97 5.45 7.11
N LEU A 243 12.52 5.43 5.86
CA LEU A 243 13.40 5.46 4.68
C LEU A 243 13.94 6.86 4.42
N SER A 244 15.22 6.93 4.10
CA SER A 244 15.83 8.19 3.68
C SER A 244 15.31 8.63 2.30
N LYS A 245 15.10 9.93 2.15
CA LYS A 245 14.77 10.60 0.88
C LYS A 245 16.00 11.14 0.14
N HIS A 246 17.12 11.28 0.83
CA HIS A 246 18.24 12.03 0.27
C HIS A 246 19.02 11.18 -0.74
N LYS A 247 19.30 11.76 -1.92
CA LYS A 247 20.01 11.07 -3.02
C LYS A 247 21.30 10.37 -2.58
N HIS A 248 22.06 10.98 -1.67
CA HIS A 248 23.34 10.44 -1.19
C HIS A 248 23.17 9.27 -0.20
N THR A 249 22.01 9.17 0.46
CA THR A 249 21.67 8.10 1.42
C THR A 249 20.52 7.22 0.93
N LEU A 250 20.28 7.19 -0.37
CA LEU A 250 19.17 6.46 -0.97
C LEU A 250 19.26 4.97 -0.60
N GLY A 251 18.14 4.40 -0.14
CA GLY A 251 18.05 3.01 0.32
C GLY A 251 18.54 2.77 1.74
N GLN A 252 18.96 3.80 2.49
CA GLN A 252 19.31 3.69 3.91
C GLN A 252 18.12 4.06 4.80
N LEU A 253 18.18 3.59 6.05
CA LEU A 253 17.16 3.88 7.06
C LEU A 253 17.69 4.89 8.08
N TYR A 254 16.82 5.78 8.56
CA TYR A 254 17.09 6.56 9.76
C TYR A 254 16.39 5.95 10.95
N SER A 255 17.03 6.00 12.13
CA SER A 255 16.37 5.89 13.42
C SER A 255 16.43 7.22 14.14
N CYS A 256 15.29 7.65 14.67
CA CYS A 256 15.12 8.92 15.37
C CYS A 256 14.51 8.67 16.75
N GLN A 257 15.17 9.17 17.78
CA GLN A 257 14.66 9.23 19.15
C GLN A 257 14.58 10.68 19.58
N PHE A 258 13.58 11.06 20.36
CA PHE A 258 13.52 12.40 20.93
C PHE A 258 12.98 12.31 22.35
N ASN A 259 13.45 13.24 23.18
CA ASN A 259 12.94 13.44 24.52
C ASN A 259 12.05 14.68 24.53
N ALA A 260 11.08 14.75 25.43
CA ALA A 260 10.23 15.92 25.56
C ALA A 260 11.08 17.19 25.78
N GLY A 261 11.01 18.14 24.86
CA GLY A 261 11.73 19.42 24.93
C GLY A 261 13.19 19.40 24.47
N GLY A 262 13.69 18.29 23.92
CA GLY A 262 15.05 18.18 23.38
C GLY A 262 15.09 17.96 21.86
N ASP A 263 16.26 18.16 21.28
CA ASP A 263 16.55 17.82 19.88
C ASP A 263 16.54 16.30 19.66
N PRO A 264 16.16 15.85 18.45
CA PRO A 264 16.13 14.43 18.15
C PRO A 264 17.54 13.87 18.02
N THR A 265 17.79 12.74 18.68
CA THR A 265 18.95 11.90 18.39
C THR A 265 18.68 11.12 17.11
N ILE A 266 19.39 11.49 16.05
CA ILE A 266 19.26 10.88 14.72
C ILE A 266 20.45 9.98 14.47
N LYS A 267 20.19 8.76 13.97
CA LYS A 267 21.22 7.83 13.51
C LYS A 267 20.86 7.33 12.12
N LEU A 268 21.85 7.35 11.23
CA LEU A 268 21.73 6.80 9.88
C LEU A 268 22.22 5.35 9.88
N GLY A 269 21.43 4.47 9.26
CA GLY A 269 21.78 3.07 9.09
C GLY A 269 22.90 2.89 8.08
N LYS A 270 23.83 1.98 8.36
CA LYS A 270 25.04 1.78 7.53
C LYS A 270 24.75 1.15 6.17
N GLU A 271 23.75 0.27 6.12
CA GLU A 271 23.49 -0.53 4.93
C GLU A 271 22.53 0.16 3.99
N LYS A 272 22.83 0.03 2.69
CA LYS A 272 21.91 0.35 1.60
C LYS A 272 21.08 -0.89 1.29
N LEU A 273 19.79 -0.80 1.52
CA LEU A 273 18.86 -1.93 1.40
C LEU A 273 18.28 -2.07 -0.01
N PHE A 274 18.35 -1.02 -0.82
CA PHE A 274 17.97 -1.05 -2.23
C PHE A 274 18.91 -1.93 -3.05
N SER A 275 18.43 -2.34 -4.22
CA SER A 275 19.24 -3.16 -5.12
C SER A 275 20.57 -2.48 -5.45
N GLN A 276 21.63 -3.28 -5.49
CA GLN A 276 22.96 -2.88 -5.92
C GLN A 276 23.32 -3.48 -7.28
N ASP A 277 22.39 -4.19 -7.91
CA ASP A 277 22.55 -4.71 -9.27
C ASP A 277 22.50 -3.52 -10.25
N PRO A 278 23.55 -3.29 -11.06
CA PRO A 278 23.58 -2.18 -12.01
C PRO A 278 22.51 -2.28 -13.11
N THR A 279 21.92 -3.47 -13.34
CA THR A 279 20.83 -3.67 -14.30
C THR A 279 19.45 -3.33 -13.71
N GLU A 280 19.37 -3.12 -12.40
CA GLU A 280 18.13 -2.81 -11.68
C GLU A 280 18.11 -1.32 -11.27
N ARG A 281 17.32 -0.52 -11.97
CA ARG A 281 17.10 0.88 -11.61
C ARG A 281 15.98 1.00 -10.58
N HIS A 282 16.29 1.60 -9.43
CA HIS A 282 15.29 1.96 -8.42
C HIS A 282 14.20 2.88 -8.99
N VAL A 283 12.93 2.58 -8.68
CA VAL A 283 11.78 3.40 -9.09
C VAL A 283 11.02 3.97 -7.89
N GLY A 284 10.73 3.15 -6.88
CA GLY A 284 10.02 3.57 -5.67
C GLY A 284 10.15 2.52 -4.56
N ALA A 285 9.89 2.90 -3.31
CA ALA A 285 9.97 1.97 -2.19
C ALA A 285 9.09 2.35 -0.99
N THR A 286 8.52 1.33 -0.37
CA THR A 286 7.75 1.44 0.86
C THR A 286 8.31 0.53 1.94
N LEU A 287 8.50 1.09 3.14
CA LEU A 287 8.84 0.32 4.33
C LEU A 287 7.58 -0.11 5.07
N VAL A 288 7.46 -1.41 5.35
CA VAL A 288 6.33 -2.00 6.06
C VAL A 288 6.81 -2.61 7.38
N TYR A 289 6.20 -2.18 8.49
CA TYR A 289 6.43 -2.78 9.80
C TYR A 289 5.62 -4.07 9.96
N LEU A 290 6.28 -5.19 10.25
CA LEU A 290 5.64 -6.49 10.43
C LEU A 290 5.33 -6.81 11.90
N GLY A 291 5.85 -6.00 12.83
CA GLY A 291 5.74 -6.26 14.26
C GLY A 291 6.66 -7.38 14.75
N PRO A 292 6.47 -7.85 16.00
CA PRO A 292 7.21 -8.99 16.54
C PRO A 292 6.80 -10.28 15.82
N VAL A 293 7.78 -10.97 15.25
CA VAL A 293 7.59 -12.25 14.55
C VAL A 293 8.19 -13.36 15.41
N TYR A 294 7.33 -14.20 15.99
CA TYR A 294 7.76 -15.38 16.75
C TYR A 294 7.93 -16.57 15.80
N MET A 295 9.16 -16.84 15.36
CA MET A 295 9.47 -18.04 14.58
C MET A 295 10.02 -19.13 15.50
N GLU A 296 9.73 -20.40 15.21
CA GLU A 296 10.27 -21.56 15.94
C GLU A 296 11.81 -21.63 15.95
N GLN A 297 12.48 -20.92 15.02
CA GLN A 297 13.93 -20.86 14.90
C GLN A 297 14.54 -19.51 15.34
N ASP A 298 13.73 -18.46 15.54
CA ASP A 298 14.16 -17.14 16.03
C ASP A 298 13.32 -16.77 17.27
N PHE A 299 13.76 -17.23 18.45
CA PHE A 299 13.16 -16.87 19.73
C PHE A 299 13.49 -15.45 20.21
N THR A 300 14.13 -14.64 19.37
CA THR A 300 14.64 -13.31 19.76
C THR A 300 13.53 -12.28 20.01
N GLY A 301 12.29 -12.56 19.57
CA GLY A 301 11.16 -11.63 19.70
C GLY A 301 11.39 -10.28 19.00
N ARG A 302 12.39 -10.21 18.10
CA ARG A 302 12.75 -8.98 17.39
C ARG A 302 11.63 -8.59 16.44
N THR A 303 11.42 -7.28 16.36
CA THR A 303 10.54 -6.69 15.36
C THR A 303 11.13 -6.89 13.96
N LYS A 304 10.27 -7.20 12.99
CA LYS A 304 10.68 -7.34 11.59
C LYS A 304 10.07 -6.25 10.73
N PHE A 305 10.78 -5.94 9.65
CA PHE A 305 10.37 -5.02 8.61
C PHE A 305 10.41 -5.76 7.28
N CYS A 306 9.58 -5.32 6.35
CA CYS A 306 9.67 -5.66 4.94
C CYS A 306 9.83 -4.37 4.14
N LEU A 307 10.91 -4.28 3.39
CA LEU A 307 11.09 -3.25 2.38
C LEU A 307 10.54 -3.78 1.06
N VAL A 308 9.56 -3.08 0.50
CA VAL A 308 9.00 -3.35 -0.83
C VAL A 308 9.59 -2.33 -1.78
N GLU A 309 10.49 -2.77 -2.64
CA GLU A 309 11.18 -1.94 -3.61
C GLU A 309 10.68 -2.30 -5.02
N CYS A 310 10.27 -1.29 -5.79
CA CYS A 310 10.02 -1.41 -7.22
C CYS A 310 11.32 -1.09 -7.98
N VAL A 311 11.78 -2.03 -8.81
CA VAL A 311 12.93 -1.85 -9.70
C VAL A 311 12.52 -2.04 -11.15
N ALA A 312 13.09 -1.24 -12.05
CA ALA A 312 12.96 -1.40 -13.49
C ALA A 312 14.25 -2.04 -14.03
N ILE A 313 14.12 -3.03 -14.91
CA ILE A 313 15.27 -3.66 -15.55
C ILE A 313 15.67 -2.82 -16.77
N GLU A 314 16.85 -2.25 -16.72
CA GLU A 314 17.44 -1.58 -17.88
C GLU A 314 17.93 -2.61 -18.89
N GLY A 315 17.65 -2.35 -20.17
CA GLY A 315 18.24 -3.13 -21.24
C GLY A 315 19.67 -2.70 -21.51
N ASP A 316 20.50 -3.63 -22.00
CA ASP A 316 21.82 -3.33 -22.59
C ASP A 316 21.75 -2.45 -23.87
N GLY A 317 20.63 -1.77 -24.12
CA GLY A 317 20.48 -0.83 -25.22
C GLY A 317 21.16 0.49 -24.87
N ALA A 318 22.32 0.74 -25.46
CA ALA A 318 23.02 2.01 -25.45
C ALA A 318 22.05 3.20 -25.60
N GLY A 319 22.29 4.24 -24.78
CA GLY A 319 21.46 5.42 -24.59
C GLY A 319 20.58 5.84 -25.76
N GLN A 320 19.27 5.67 -25.60
CA GLN A 320 18.32 6.64 -26.11
C GLN A 320 17.92 7.52 -24.94
N GLU A 321 18.56 8.69 -24.86
CA GLU A 321 18.03 9.83 -24.14
C GLU A 321 16.56 9.99 -24.53
N LEU A 322 15.66 9.73 -23.58
CA LEU A 322 14.30 10.23 -23.66
C LEU A 322 14.45 11.75 -23.74
N LYS A 323 14.28 12.31 -24.94
CA LYS A 323 14.11 13.74 -25.10
C LYS A 323 12.99 14.15 -24.16
N GLU A 324 13.33 14.97 -23.17
CA GLU A 324 12.36 15.76 -22.44
C GLU A 324 11.58 16.57 -23.47
N GLU A 325 10.37 16.13 -23.82
CA GLU A 325 9.38 17.06 -24.33
C GLU A 325 9.08 18.02 -23.19
N ARG A 326 9.60 19.24 -23.35
CA ARG A 326 9.30 20.37 -22.49
C ARG A 326 7.82 20.68 -22.61
N ASP A 327 7.00 20.11 -21.73
CA ASP A 327 5.73 20.72 -21.39
C ASP A 327 5.99 21.89 -20.44
N VAL A 328 6.15 23.05 -21.06
CA VAL A 328 6.05 24.35 -20.41
C VAL A 328 4.60 24.51 -19.96
N SER A 329 4.34 24.29 -18.68
CA SER A 329 3.29 24.99 -17.92
C SER A 329 3.52 24.83 -16.42
N ARG A 330 4.57 25.50 -15.94
CA ARG A 330 4.69 25.94 -14.54
C ARG A 330 4.37 27.44 -14.51
N SER A 331 3.14 27.81 -14.20
CA SER A 331 2.83 29.13 -13.63
C SER A 331 2.60 28.92 -12.13
N GLY A 332 3.40 29.44 -11.20
CA GLY A 332 3.96 30.79 -11.20
C GLY A 332 2.97 31.72 -10.52
N TYR A 333 2.67 31.51 -9.24
CA TYR A 333 2.03 32.54 -8.42
C TYR A 333 3.11 33.51 -7.97
N SER A 334 3.16 34.68 -8.60
CA SER A 334 3.70 35.90 -8.00
C SER A 334 2.61 36.97 -8.07
N ALA A 335 2.43 37.65 -6.95
CA ALA A 335 1.52 38.77 -6.79
C ALA A 335 1.97 40.00 -7.61
N ASP A 336 1.03 40.95 -7.71
CA ASP A 336 1.18 42.36 -8.09
C ASP A 336 1.04 42.70 -9.58
N GLN A 337 -0.21 42.95 -10.00
CA GLN A 337 -0.52 44.16 -10.77
C GLN A 337 -2.01 44.50 -10.76
N GLU A 338 -2.34 45.65 -10.16
CA GLU A 338 -3.58 46.38 -10.38
C GLU A 338 -3.62 46.92 -11.82
N VAL A 339 -4.62 46.54 -12.62
CA VAL A 339 -5.15 47.40 -13.69
C VAL A 339 -6.66 47.22 -13.81
N LYS A 340 -7.32 48.37 -13.77
CA LYS A 340 -8.75 48.66 -13.83
C LYS A 340 -9.16 48.87 -15.29
N VAL A 341 -10.18 48.18 -15.80
CA VAL A 341 -11.01 48.68 -16.92
C VAL A 341 -12.46 48.16 -16.79
N GLU A 342 -13.39 49.09 -16.96
CA GLU A 342 -14.85 48.97 -16.88
C GLU A 342 -15.51 48.33 -18.12
N ALA A 343 -16.73 47.84 -17.87
CA ALA A 343 -17.94 47.81 -18.70
C ALA A 343 -17.89 47.31 -20.16
N ASP A 344 -18.75 46.32 -20.47
CA ASP A 344 -19.98 46.63 -21.21
C ASP A 344 -21.03 45.52 -21.03
N VAL A 345 -22.24 45.98 -20.67
CA VAL A 345 -23.47 45.21 -20.52
C VAL A 345 -24.28 45.38 -21.80
N ALA A 346 -24.73 44.28 -22.40
CA ALA A 346 -25.83 44.31 -23.35
C ALA A 346 -26.66 43.03 -23.21
N ASP A 347 -27.92 43.26 -22.85
CA ASP A 347 -29.01 42.30 -22.70
C ASP A 347 -29.39 41.63 -24.03
N GLN A 348 -29.87 40.39 -23.96
CA GLN A 348 -31.02 39.97 -24.78
C GLN A 348 -31.72 38.76 -24.15
N GLU A 349 -32.92 39.03 -23.62
CA GLU A 349 -33.93 38.04 -23.26
C GLU A 349 -34.73 37.57 -24.50
N VAL A 350 -35.56 36.54 -24.24
CA VAL A 350 -36.75 36.08 -24.98
C VAL A 350 -36.43 35.00 -26.05
N LYS A 351 -37.00 33.78 -26.06
CA LYS A 351 -38.39 33.37 -25.81
C LYS A 351 -38.50 31.85 -25.55
N GLU A 352 -39.46 31.48 -24.70
CA GLU A 352 -40.11 30.16 -24.66
C GLU A 352 -40.71 29.79 -26.02
N GLU A 353 -40.78 28.49 -26.34
CA GLU A 353 -42.03 27.84 -26.77
C GLU A 353 -42.01 26.34 -26.42
N ALA A 354 -43.17 25.89 -25.96
CA ALA A 354 -43.56 24.51 -25.72
C ALA A 354 -44.49 24.04 -26.86
N ASP A 355 -44.46 22.74 -27.19
CA ASP A 355 -45.63 21.88 -27.48
C ASP A 355 -45.12 20.54 -28.06
N VAL A 356 -45.37 19.36 -27.47
CA VAL A 356 -46.61 18.58 -27.24
C VAL A 356 -46.84 17.49 -28.32
N ALA A 357 -46.84 16.25 -27.81
CA ALA A 357 -47.56 15.03 -28.21
C ALA A 357 -47.34 14.34 -29.57
N GLY A 358 -47.21 13.01 -29.49
CA GLY A 358 -47.43 12.10 -30.62
C GLY A 358 -47.10 10.65 -30.28
N GLN A 359 -48.12 9.90 -29.83
CA GLN A 359 -48.10 8.49 -29.48
C GLN A 359 -47.83 7.56 -30.68
N GLY A 360 -47.42 6.30 -30.43
CA GLY A 360 -47.57 5.24 -31.44
C GLY A 360 -46.83 3.94 -31.14
N LEU A 361 -47.50 3.03 -30.43
CA LEU A 361 -47.18 1.59 -30.35
C LEU A 361 -47.23 0.94 -31.74
N GLN A 362 -46.40 -0.08 -32.01
CA GLN A 362 -46.89 -1.46 -32.24
C GLN A 362 -45.76 -2.47 -32.50
N GLU A 363 -45.92 -3.61 -31.83
CA GLU A 363 -45.29 -4.89 -32.06
C GLU A 363 -45.67 -5.50 -33.41
N GLY A 364 -44.87 -6.47 -33.88
CA GLY A 364 -45.43 -7.62 -34.59
C GLY A 364 -44.51 -8.33 -35.57
N ARG A 365 -44.28 -9.62 -35.24
CA ARG A 365 -44.16 -10.78 -36.16
C ARG A 365 -42.88 -10.91 -36.99
N ASP A 366 -42.41 -12.08 -37.38
CA ASP A 366 -42.70 -13.48 -37.04
C ASP A 366 -41.50 -14.30 -37.57
N VAL A 367 -41.20 -15.37 -36.85
CA VAL A 367 -40.77 -16.72 -37.25
C VAL A 367 -40.38 -16.98 -38.72
N SER A 368 -39.23 -17.65 -38.94
CA SER A 368 -39.03 -18.88 -39.77
C SER A 368 -37.53 -19.20 -39.82
N GLN A 369 -37.02 -20.20 -39.10
CA GLN A 369 -36.95 -21.65 -39.39
C GLN A 369 -35.91 -22.12 -40.44
N SER A 370 -35.30 -23.25 -40.08
CA SER A 370 -34.49 -24.21 -40.86
C SER A 370 -32.99 -23.89 -41.01
N GLY A 371 -32.03 -24.80 -40.81
CA GLY A 371 -32.07 -26.22 -40.47
C GLY A 371 -30.93 -26.98 -41.18
N TYR A 372 -30.04 -27.63 -40.40
CA TYR A 372 -29.17 -28.80 -40.73
C TYR A 372 -28.15 -28.67 -41.89
N SER A 373 -27.02 -29.38 -41.99
CA SER A 373 -26.08 -30.08 -41.10
C SER A 373 -24.90 -30.60 -41.96
N ALA A 374 -23.81 -30.99 -41.30
CA ALA A 374 -22.86 -32.06 -41.66
C ALA A 374 -21.69 -31.77 -42.65
N ASP A 375 -20.49 -31.72 -42.03
CA ASP A 375 -19.34 -32.61 -42.23
C ASP A 375 -18.86 -32.99 -43.63
N GLN A 376 -17.59 -32.69 -43.91
CA GLN A 376 -16.71 -33.59 -44.65
C GLN A 376 -15.23 -33.36 -44.32
N GLU A 377 -14.59 -34.39 -43.74
CA GLU A 377 -13.13 -34.59 -43.70
C GLU A 377 -12.63 -35.21 -45.02
N LEU A 378 -11.34 -34.99 -45.34
CA LEU A 378 -10.30 -35.93 -45.86
C LEU A 378 -9.15 -35.09 -46.50
N LYS A 379 -7.92 -35.11 -45.94
CA LYS A 379 -6.70 -35.85 -46.38
C LYS A 379 -6.09 -35.34 -47.70
N GLU A 380 -4.78 -35.28 -47.97
CA GLU A 380 -3.49 -35.61 -47.33
C GLU A 380 -2.37 -35.01 -48.22
N GLU A 381 -1.12 -35.11 -47.76
CA GLU A 381 0.17 -34.96 -48.49
C GLU A 381 0.70 -33.55 -48.83
N ALA A 382 2.01 -33.33 -48.92
CA ALA A 382 3.25 -33.77 -48.26
C ALA A 382 4.34 -33.01 -49.02
N ASP A 383 5.33 -32.43 -48.35
CA ASP A 383 6.64 -32.24 -48.97
C ASP A 383 7.74 -32.18 -47.89
N VAL A 384 8.71 -33.06 -48.10
CA VAL A 384 9.88 -33.31 -47.27
C VAL A 384 11.05 -32.54 -47.85
N ALA A 385 11.77 -31.79 -47.02
CA ALA A 385 13.19 -31.51 -47.23
C ALA A 385 13.89 -31.39 -45.88
N ASP A 386 14.55 -32.49 -45.54
CA ASP A 386 15.56 -32.62 -44.49
C ASP A 386 16.82 -31.83 -44.90
N GLN A 387 17.37 -31.04 -43.98
CA GLN A 387 18.82 -30.87 -43.86
C GLN A 387 19.18 -30.29 -42.48
N SER A 388 19.72 -31.19 -41.67
CA SER A 388 20.53 -30.99 -40.48
C SER A 388 21.40 -29.71 -40.47
N ALA A 389 21.20 -28.87 -39.47
CA ALA A 389 22.23 -27.98 -38.95
C ALA A 389 22.21 -28.08 -37.43
N VAL A 390 23.26 -28.71 -36.88
CA VAL A 390 23.58 -28.70 -35.47
C VAL A 390 23.89 -27.25 -35.10
N GLN A 391 22.95 -26.57 -34.44
CA GLN A 391 23.19 -25.25 -33.90
C GLN A 391 23.44 -25.38 -32.40
N GLU A 392 24.66 -25.04 -32.03
CA GLU A 392 25.23 -25.08 -30.69
C GLU A 392 24.26 -24.49 -29.67
N PHE A 393 24.11 -25.19 -28.55
CA PHE A 393 23.50 -24.69 -27.32
C PHE A 393 24.29 -23.46 -26.85
N ASN A 394 23.93 -22.29 -27.35
CA ASN A 394 24.42 -21.05 -26.79
C ASN A 394 23.59 -20.81 -25.53
N GLU A 395 24.24 -20.90 -24.36
CA GLU A 395 23.71 -20.45 -23.07
C GLU A 395 23.51 -18.92 -23.11
N GLN A 396 22.51 -18.48 -23.88
CA GLN A 396 22.03 -17.11 -23.85
C GLN A 396 21.33 -16.95 -22.49
N ARG A 397 22.06 -16.45 -21.50
CA ARG A 397 21.51 -16.02 -20.21
C ARG A 397 20.23 -15.22 -20.48
N ASP A 398 19.10 -15.72 -19.96
CA ASP A 398 17.79 -15.08 -20.03
C ASP A 398 17.85 -13.66 -19.45
N ALA A 399 18.18 -12.69 -20.30
CA ALA A 399 18.06 -11.29 -20.01
C ALA A 399 16.59 -10.93 -20.20
N TRP A 400 15.95 -10.45 -19.12
CA TRP A 400 14.60 -9.95 -19.19
C TRP A 400 14.50 -8.84 -20.24
N PRO A 401 13.38 -8.73 -20.97
CA PRO A 401 13.21 -7.67 -21.94
C PRO A 401 13.37 -6.31 -21.23
N PRO A 402 14.13 -5.37 -21.84
CA PRO A 402 14.27 -4.01 -21.35
C PRO A 402 12.89 -3.41 -21.05
N GLY A 403 12.73 -2.78 -19.87
CA GLY A 403 11.49 -2.10 -19.50
C GLY A 403 10.49 -2.93 -18.69
N CYS A 404 10.81 -4.16 -18.29
CA CYS A 404 10.01 -4.86 -17.28
C CYS A 404 10.35 -4.38 -15.85
N SER A 405 9.37 -4.44 -14.94
CA SER A 405 9.55 -4.08 -13.53
C SER A 405 9.44 -5.31 -12.63
N LEU A 406 10.18 -5.28 -11.52
CA LEU A 406 10.14 -6.31 -10.47
C LEU A 406 9.87 -5.65 -9.13
N TYR A 407 9.16 -6.37 -8.26
CA TYR A 407 9.06 -6.04 -6.85
C TYR A 407 10.05 -6.90 -6.07
N ARG A 408 10.98 -6.23 -5.40
CA ARG A 408 12.01 -6.82 -4.55
C ARG A 408 11.61 -6.63 -3.09
N LEU A 409 11.29 -7.73 -2.42
CA LEU A 409 10.84 -7.74 -1.02
C LEU A 409 12.02 -8.16 -0.14
N THR A 410 12.53 -7.24 0.67
CA THR A 410 13.62 -7.50 1.61
C THR A 410 13.09 -7.51 3.03
N THR A 411 13.09 -8.67 3.67
CA THR A 411 12.67 -8.83 5.07
C THR A 411 13.89 -8.88 5.98
N PHE A 412 13.89 -8.07 7.04
CA PHE A 412 15.02 -7.94 7.96
C PHE A 412 14.55 -7.54 9.38
N SER A 413 15.45 -7.66 10.36
CA SER A 413 15.29 -7.08 11.70
C SER A 413 16.30 -5.95 11.89
N LEU A 414 16.00 -5.01 12.77
CA LEU A 414 16.91 -3.90 13.10
C LEU A 414 17.50 -4.05 14.50
N SER A 415 18.71 -3.57 14.67
CA SER A 415 19.44 -3.49 15.95
C SER A 415 20.43 -2.32 15.94
N TYR A 416 20.90 -1.93 17.12
CA TYR A 416 22.11 -1.10 17.22
C TYR A 416 23.33 -2.00 17.36
N ASP A 417 24.40 -1.67 16.63
CA ASP A 417 25.69 -2.36 16.79
C ASP A 417 26.43 -1.88 18.06
N ASN A 418 27.62 -2.45 18.31
CA ASN A 418 28.44 -2.08 19.47
C ASN A 418 28.93 -0.62 19.47
N LYS A 419 28.87 0.07 18.32
CA LYS A 419 29.17 1.50 18.18
C LYS A 419 27.92 2.36 18.34
N GLY A 420 26.75 1.74 18.50
CA GLY A 420 25.47 2.40 18.61
C GLY A 420 24.85 2.79 17.27
N ASP A 421 25.42 2.36 16.13
CA ASP A 421 24.90 2.68 14.80
C ASP A 421 23.74 1.75 14.43
N LEU A 422 22.78 2.27 13.65
CA LEU A 422 21.66 1.46 13.17
C LEU A 422 22.17 0.46 12.14
N THR A 423 21.86 -0.81 12.35
CA THR A 423 22.20 -1.90 11.42
C THR A 423 21.02 -2.84 11.29
N THR A 424 20.89 -3.43 10.13
CA THR A 424 20.09 -4.63 9.96
C THR A 424 20.85 -5.81 10.55
N ALA A 425 20.14 -6.69 11.25
CA ALA A 425 20.74 -7.92 11.76
C ALA A 425 21.06 -8.86 10.59
N ASN A 426 22.03 -9.78 10.75
CA ASN A 426 22.53 -10.72 9.73
C ASN A 426 21.48 -11.64 9.02
N SER A 427 20.18 -11.43 9.19
CA SER A 427 19.09 -12.18 8.58
C SER A 427 18.32 -11.30 7.60
N HIS A 428 18.71 -11.36 6.33
CA HIS A 428 17.99 -10.73 5.22
C HIS A 428 17.43 -11.83 4.36
N ARG A 429 16.13 -11.77 4.10
CA ARG A 429 15.50 -12.60 3.09
C ARG A 429 15.04 -11.69 1.97
N VAL A 430 15.55 -11.93 0.77
CA VAL A 430 15.15 -11.21 -0.44
C VAL A 430 14.28 -12.14 -1.28
N GLN A 431 13.19 -11.62 -1.81
CA GLN A 431 12.31 -12.31 -2.75
C GLN A 431 11.98 -11.36 -3.91
N TYR A 432 11.99 -11.88 -5.13
CA TYR A 432 11.63 -11.12 -6.32
C TYR A 432 10.29 -11.59 -6.87
N TYR A 433 9.43 -10.66 -7.26
CA TYR A 433 8.17 -10.93 -7.94
C TYR A 433 8.06 -10.12 -9.23
N LYS A 434 7.62 -10.77 -10.30
CA LYS A 434 7.34 -10.09 -11.57
C LYS A 434 6.14 -9.15 -11.39
N VAL A 435 6.30 -7.90 -11.78
CA VAL A 435 5.21 -6.92 -11.81
C VAL A 435 4.27 -7.24 -12.99
N PRO A 436 2.94 -7.22 -12.80
CA PRO A 436 1.99 -7.49 -13.88
C PRO A 436 2.19 -6.58 -15.09
N GLU A 437 2.12 -7.13 -16.29
CA GLU A 437 2.34 -6.37 -17.54
C GLU A 437 1.24 -5.34 -17.83
N ALA A 438 0.05 -5.53 -17.25
CA ALA A 438 -1.10 -4.66 -17.42
C ALA A 438 -1.08 -3.40 -16.54
N ILE A 439 0.00 -3.15 -15.80
CA ILE A 439 0.15 -1.98 -14.92
C ILE A 439 0.33 -0.71 -15.73
N THR A 440 -0.27 0.39 -15.25
CA THR A 440 -0.10 1.69 -15.92
C THR A 440 1.29 2.25 -15.67
N LYS A 441 1.85 2.96 -16.66
CA LYS A 441 3.17 3.59 -16.51
C LYS A 441 3.21 4.63 -15.39
N SER A 442 2.10 5.35 -15.18
CA SER A 442 1.92 6.30 -14.07
C SER A 442 1.99 5.64 -12.70
N TYR A 443 1.54 4.39 -12.58
CA TYR A 443 1.64 3.64 -11.32
C TYR A 443 3.08 3.28 -10.97
N LEU A 444 3.92 2.97 -11.97
CA LEU A 444 5.29 2.52 -11.71
C LEU A 444 6.18 3.61 -11.10
N VAL A 445 5.84 4.89 -11.27
CA VAL A 445 6.62 6.02 -10.72
C VAL A 445 6.23 6.39 -9.29
N GLU A 446 5.22 5.73 -8.72
CA GLU A 446 4.78 5.92 -7.33
C GLU A 446 5.37 4.87 -6.39
N ASP A 447 5.39 5.17 -5.09
CA ASP A 447 5.82 4.22 -4.07
C ASP A 447 4.79 3.08 -3.95
N PRO A 448 5.23 1.80 -3.84
CA PRO A 448 4.31 0.67 -3.72
C PRO A 448 3.36 0.79 -2.51
N VAL A 449 2.07 0.52 -2.71
CA VAL A 449 1.11 0.43 -1.59
C VAL A 449 1.07 -0.98 -1.04
N ALA A 450 1.51 -1.12 0.22
CA ALA A 450 1.65 -2.39 0.89
C ALA A 450 1.17 -2.35 2.34
N PHE A 451 0.46 -3.40 2.78
CA PHE A 451 -0.06 -3.55 4.14
C PHE A 451 0.36 -4.91 4.73
N CYS A 452 0.71 -4.94 6.02
CA CYS A 452 0.93 -6.18 6.76
C CYS A 452 -0.23 -6.41 7.73
N MET A 453 -0.85 -7.58 7.67
CA MET A 453 -1.97 -8.00 8.54
C MET A 453 -1.91 -9.47 8.91
#